data_AF-K1RHN9-F1
#
_entry.id   AF-K1RHN9-F1
#
_cell.length_a   1.000
_cell.length_b   1.000
_cell.length_c   1.000
_cell.angle_alpha   90.00
_cell.angle_beta   90.00
_cell.angle_gamma   90.00
#
_symmetry.space_group_name_H-M   'P 1'
#
loop_
_entity.id
_entity.type
_entity.pdbx_description
1 polymer ?
#
loop_
_entity_poly.entity_id
_entity_poly.type
_entity_poly.pdbx_seq_one_letter_code
_entity_poly.pdbx_strand_id
1 'polypeptide(L)'
;DKVHNIFGYNMTRAAGEAFEQLEPDKRILMYSRSACIGMHRYGGIWTGDNQSWWSHILLSLHMMPSLNMCGFLYEGPDIGGFGSNTTEDLVLRWYGVGIFSPLLRNHSAAGTRKQEPYRFKNKAAFAGILQLRYLLLPYIYSEYMKAALRDGMYCMPLAFAFPNDAFARQVEDEVMIGESLLIAPVYEQNARGRYVYLPEEMLQVRVKCSENDRMETTVLPAGHHYIPVELDEVVFFVRKGHILPIAKGGDS
;
A
#
# COMPACT_ATOMS: atom_id res chain seq x y z
N ASP A 1 23.39 -22.01 -14.30
CA ASP A 1 22.23 -22.57 -13.58
C ASP A 1 22.34 -22.53 -12.05
N LYS A 2 23.45 -22.96 -11.43
CA LYS A 2 23.57 -23.05 -9.95
C LYS A 2 23.41 -21.74 -9.15
N VAL A 3 23.52 -20.58 -9.82
CA VAL A 3 23.47 -19.24 -9.20
C VAL A 3 22.48 -18.29 -9.88
N HIS A 4 21.48 -18.84 -10.58
CA HIS A 4 20.52 -18.04 -11.37
C HIS A 4 19.81 -16.97 -10.51
N ASN A 5 19.27 -17.36 -9.35
CA ASN A 5 18.45 -16.48 -8.50
C ASN A 5 19.23 -15.37 -7.77
N ILE A 6 20.57 -15.40 -7.80
CA ILE A 6 21.39 -14.35 -7.18
C ILE A 6 21.84 -13.28 -8.17
N PHE A 7 21.46 -13.37 -9.45
CA PHE A 7 21.86 -12.38 -10.45
C PHE A 7 21.29 -10.99 -10.13
N GLY A 8 19.96 -10.87 -10.02
CA GLY A 8 19.31 -9.60 -9.69
C GLY A 8 19.75 -9.05 -8.34
N TYR A 9 19.94 -9.94 -7.35
CA TYR A 9 20.51 -9.58 -6.06
C TYR A 9 21.89 -8.91 -6.22
N ASN A 10 22.85 -9.56 -6.87
CA ASN A 10 24.21 -9.02 -6.98
C ASN A 10 24.26 -7.74 -7.82
N MET A 11 23.37 -7.58 -8.81
CA MET A 11 23.24 -6.34 -9.57
C MET A 11 22.80 -5.17 -8.68
N THR A 12 21.76 -5.35 -7.86
CA THR A 12 21.28 -4.32 -6.94
C THR A 12 22.28 -4.05 -5.82
N ARG A 13 22.95 -5.09 -5.30
CA ARG A 13 24.05 -4.95 -4.34
C ARG A 13 25.19 -4.08 -4.91
N ALA A 14 25.62 -4.36 -6.13
CA ALA A 14 26.70 -3.60 -6.76
C ALA A 14 26.35 -2.10 -6.88
N ALA A 15 25.09 -1.77 -7.20
CA ALA A 15 24.64 -0.38 -7.22
C ALA A 15 24.58 0.24 -5.81
N GLY A 16 24.08 -0.51 -4.81
CA GLY A 16 24.03 -0.04 -3.41
C GLY A 16 25.42 0.26 -2.84
N GLU A 17 26.38 -0.65 -3.01
CA GLU A 17 27.77 -0.46 -2.58
C GLU A 17 28.44 0.71 -3.32
N ALA A 18 28.10 0.95 -4.59
CA ALA A 18 28.57 2.12 -5.31
C ALA A 18 28.01 3.44 -4.75
N PHE A 19 26.74 3.46 -4.32
CA PHE A 19 26.17 4.65 -3.67
C PHE A 19 26.81 4.94 -2.32
N GLU A 20 27.10 3.91 -1.52
CA GLU A 20 27.83 4.06 -0.26
C GLU A 20 29.23 4.66 -0.46
N GLN A 21 29.89 4.36 -1.59
CA GLN A 21 31.19 4.93 -1.93
C GLN A 21 31.10 6.37 -2.45
N LEU A 22 30.11 6.67 -3.29
CA LEU A 22 30.00 7.96 -3.97
C LEU A 22 29.31 9.04 -3.11
N GLU A 23 28.32 8.64 -2.32
CA GLU A 23 27.43 9.53 -1.55
C GLU A 23 27.06 8.90 -0.19
N PRO A 24 28.04 8.63 0.70
CA PRO A 24 27.87 7.84 1.93
C PRO A 24 26.79 8.36 2.89
N ASP A 25 26.54 9.66 2.90
CA ASP A 25 25.59 10.31 3.82
C ASP A 25 24.18 10.45 3.22
N LYS A 26 23.92 9.92 2.02
CA LYS A 26 22.63 10.03 1.33
C LYS A 26 21.97 8.67 1.13
N ARG A 27 20.68 8.61 1.43
CA ARG A 27 19.81 7.49 1.04
C ARG A 27 19.31 7.73 -0.39
N ILE A 28 19.60 6.81 -1.30
CA ILE A 28 19.21 6.87 -2.70
C ILE A 28 18.04 5.93 -2.97
N LEU A 29 17.03 6.39 -3.71
CA LEU A 29 15.93 5.53 -4.15
C LEU A 29 16.48 4.43 -5.06
N MET A 30 16.33 3.18 -4.65
CA MET A 30 16.73 2.00 -5.41
C MET A 30 15.74 0.87 -5.19
N TYR A 31 15.30 0.25 -6.27
CA TYR A 31 14.48 -0.95 -6.23
C TYR A 31 14.69 -1.80 -7.49
N SER A 32 14.41 -3.10 -7.41
CA SER A 32 14.71 -4.07 -8.47
C SER A 32 13.51 -4.96 -8.79
N ARG A 33 13.55 -5.62 -9.95
CA ARG A 33 12.52 -6.59 -10.36
C ARG A 33 12.80 -7.97 -9.78
N SER A 34 14.05 -8.43 -9.91
CA SER A 34 14.50 -9.74 -9.47
C SER A 34 15.24 -9.61 -8.15
N ALA A 35 14.90 -10.47 -7.20
CA ALA A 35 15.46 -10.42 -5.85
C ALA A 35 15.67 -11.82 -5.26
N CYS A 36 16.55 -11.89 -4.27
CA CYS A 36 16.69 -13.01 -3.35
C CYS A 36 16.82 -12.45 -1.92
N ILE A 37 16.47 -13.22 -0.89
CA ILE A 37 16.62 -12.80 0.51
C ILE A 37 18.05 -12.33 0.75
N GLY A 38 18.16 -11.14 1.34
CA GLY A 38 19.41 -10.42 1.55
C GLY A 38 19.63 -9.25 0.58
N MET A 39 18.97 -9.24 -0.59
CA MET A 39 18.95 -8.05 -1.45
C MET A 39 18.21 -6.88 -0.78
N HIS A 40 17.25 -7.15 0.11
CA HIS A 40 16.47 -6.13 0.82
C HIS A 40 17.32 -5.11 1.58
N ARG A 41 18.59 -5.43 1.89
CA ARG A 41 19.53 -4.49 2.51
C ARG A 41 20.01 -3.37 1.57
N TYR A 42 19.86 -3.55 0.26
CA TYR A 42 20.40 -2.66 -0.77
C TYR A 42 19.33 -1.92 -1.58
N GLY A 43 18.07 -2.36 -1.50
CA GLY A 43 16.97 -1.74 -2.23
C GLY A 43 15.64 -2.47 -2.06
N GLY A 44 14.57 -1.81 -2.50
CA GLY A 44 13.22 -2.35 -2.55
C GLY A 44 12.94 -3.21 -3.78
N ILE A 45 11.67 -3.53 -4.00
CA ILE A 45 11.18 -4.14 -5.24
C ILE A 45 9.87 -3.51 -5.68
N TRP A 46 9.50 -3.65 -6.96
CA TRP A 46 8.10 -3.56 -7.36
C TRP A 46 7.61 -4.95 -7.74
N THR A 47 6.30 -5.19 -7.66
CA THR A 47 5.74 -6.54 -7.86
C THR A 47 5.71 -7.02 -9.32
N GLY A 48 6.41 -6.33 -10.22
CA GLY A 48 6.52 -6.70 -11.63
C GLY A 48 5.30 -6.33 -12.47
N ASP A 49 5.21 -6.99 -13.63
CA ASP A 49 4.33 -6.65 -14.74
C ASP A 49 2.90 -7.18 -14.50
N ASN A 50 2.19 -6.58 -13.54
CA ASN A 50 0.78 -6.91 -13.25
C ASN A 50 -0.16 -6.49 -14.41
N GLN A 51 -1.44 -6.79 -14.29
CA GLN A 51 -2.48 -6.44 -15.27
C GLN A 51 -3.55 -5.54 -14.66
N SER A 52 -4.24 -4.75 -15.49
CA SER A 52 -5.43 -3.98 -15.14
C SER A 52 -6.64 -4.88 -14.86
N TRP A 53 -6.53 -5.73 -13.84
CA TRP A 53 -7.56 -6.66 -13.37
C TRP A 53 -7.89 -6.38 -11.91
N TRP A 54 -9.16 -6.48 -11.56
CA TRP A 54 -9.66 -6.32 -10.19
C TRP A 54 -9.01 -7.31 -9.22
N SER A 55 -8.81 -8.56 -9.64
CA SER A 55 -8.11 -9.59 -8.85
C SER A 55 -6.67 -9.22 -8.49
N HIS A 56 -6.02 -8.32 -9.25
CA HIS A 56 -4.65 -7.90 -8.95
C HIS A 56 -4.56 -6.86 -7.84
N ILE A 57 -5.67 -6.19 -7.49
CA ILE A 57 -5.74 -5.41 -6.25
C ILE A 57 -5.56 -6.37 -5.07
N LEU A 58 -6.34 -7.46 -5.03
CA LEU A 58 -6.24 -8.46 -3.98
C LEU A 58 -4.88 -9.18 -3.97
N LEU A 59 -4.35 -9.52 -5.16
CA LEU A 59 -3.00 -10.09 -5.29
C LEU A 59 -1.95 -9.18 -4.64
N SER A 60 -2.01 -7.87 -4.89
CA SER A 60 -1.07 -6.93 -4.28
C SER A 60 -1.19 -6.90 -2.76
N LEU A 61 -2.41 -6.93 -2.23
CA LEU A 61 -2.68 -6.98 -0.79
C LEU A 61 -2.06 -8.21 -0.12
N HIS A 62 -2.13 -9.37 -0.78
CA HIS A 62 -1.52 -10.61 -0.29
C HIS A 62 0.02 -10.61 -0.37
N MET A 63 0.58 -9.94 -1.39
CA MET A 63 2.05 -9.84 -1.55
C MET A 63 2.69 -8.99 -0.46
N MET A 64 2.07 -7.87 -0.06
CA MET A 64 2.66 -6.92 0.90
C MET A 64 3.17 -7.57 2.20
N PRO A 65 2.34 -8.29 2.99
CA PRO A 65 2.82 -8.91 4.23
C PRO A 65 3.87 -10.00 3.97
N SER A 66 3.74 -10.77 2.90
CA SER A 66 4.70 -11.83 2.53
C SER A 66 6.09 -11.27 2.20
N LEU A 67 6.13 -10.13 1.51
CA LEU A 67 7.37 -9.41 1.19
C LEU A 67 7.99 -8.79 2.45
N ASN A 68 7.17 -8.25 3.34
CA ASN A 68 7.60 -7.74 4.64
C ASN A 68 8.26 -8.83 5.49
N MET A 69 7.70 -10.06 5.51
CA MET A 69 8.33 -11.21 6.19
C MET A 69 9.72 -11.56 5.60
N CYS A 70 9.94 -11.28 4.32
CA CYS A 70 11.22 -11.49 3.64
C CYS A 70 12.19 -10.28 3.74
N GLY A 71 11.82 -9.24 4.48
CA GLY A 71 12.58 -8.00 4.67
C GLY A 71 12.39 -6.95 3.58
N PHE A 72 11.59 -7.22 2.54
CA PHE A 72 11.31 -6.24 1.49
C PHE A 72 10.21 -5.29 1.94
N LEU A 73 10.60 -4.23 2.65
CA LEU A 73 9.67 -3.21 3.15
C LEU A 73 9.31 -2.18 2.07
N TYR A 74 10.29 -1.70 1.28
CA TYR A 74 10.02 -0.75 0.20
C TYR A 74 9.50 -1.49 -1.02
N GLU A 75 8.18 -1.65 -1.08
CA GLU A 75 7.52 -2.34 -2.18
C GLU A 75 6.20 -1.69 -2.59
N GLY A 76 5.74 -2.08 -3.77
CA GLY A 76 4.44 -1.70 -4.30
C GLY A 76 4.20 -2.22 -5.72
N PRO A 77 2.94 -2.28 -6.15
CA PRO A 77 2.55 -2.71 -7.49
C PRO A 77 2.52 -1.54 -8.49
N ASP A 78 2.33 -1.86 -9.76
CA ASP A 78 1.96 -0.87 -10.77
C ASP A 78 0.47 -0.51 -10.64
N ILE A 79 0.21 0.69 -10.12
CA ILE A 79 -1.14 1.23 -9.86
C ILE A 79 -1.89 1.40 -11.19
N GLY A 80 -3.11 0.86 -11.24
CA GLY A 80 -3.93 0.80 -12.45
C GLY A 80 -3.71 -0.47 -13.29
N GLY A 81 -2.63 -1.20 -13.03
CA GLY A 81 -2.16 -2.36 -13.80
C GLY A 81 -1.19 -1.97 -14.91
N PHE A 82 -0.12 -2.75 -15.08
CA PHE A 82 0.90 -2.53 -16.10
C PHE A 82 0.38 -2.90 -17.50
N GLY A 83 -0.05 -4.14 -17.68
CA GLY A 83 -0.65 -4.63 -18.92
C GLY A 83 -2.18 -4.48 -18.95
N SER A 84 -2.77 -4.74 -20.12
CA SER A 84 -4.21 -4.60 -20.38
C SER A 84 -4.72 -3.14 -20.31
N ASN A 85 -6.00 -2.93 -20.61
CA ASN A 85 -6.61 -1.61 -20.58
C ASN A 85 -7.39 -1.41 -19.29
N THR A 86 -7.01 -0.39 -18.52
CA THR A 86 -7.69 -0.03 -17.28
C THR A 86 -8.99 0.77 -17.49
N THR A 87 -9.72 0.99 -16.41
CA THR A 87 -10.92 1.83 -16.33
C THR A 87 -10.81 2.82 -15.17
N GLU A 88 -11.58 3.90 -15.20
CA GLU A 88 -11.47 4.97 -14.19
C GLU A 88 -11.73 4.48 -12.77
N ASP A 89 -12.77 3.65 -12.61
CA ASP A 89 -13.14 2.97 -11.37
C ASP A 89 -12.03 2.05 -10.86
N LEU A 90 -11.40 1.29 -11.76
CA LEU A 90 -10.29 0.41 -11.39
C LEU A 90 -9.07 1.21 -10.92
N VAL A 91 -8.70 2.29 -11.60
CA VAL A 91 -7.55 3.13 -11.20
C VAL A 91 -7.83 3.84 -9.87
N LEU A 92 -9.06 4.34 -9.64
CA LEU A 92 -9.44 4.92 -8.34
C LEU A 92 -9.30 3.92 -7.20
N ARG A 93 -9.78 2.68 -7.38
CA ARG A 93 -9.65 1.61 -6.38
C ARG A 93 -8.20 1.19 -6.16
N TRP A 94 -7.39 1.16 -7.22
CA TRP A 94 -5.95 0.95 -7.12
C TRP A 94 -5.25 2.04 -6.30
N TYR A 95 -5.58 3.32 -6.50
CA TYR A 95 -5.04 4.39 -5.66
C TYR A 95 -5.51 4.25 -4.21
N GLY A 96 -6.78 3.86 -3.98
CA GLY A 96 -7.32 3.66 -2.63
C GLY A 96 -6.51 2.68 -1.77
N VAL A 97 -5.94 1.61 -2.37
CA VAL A 97 -4.98 0.72 -1.67
C VAL A 97 -3.54 1.24 -1.76
N GLY A 98 -3.14 1.76 -2.92
CA GLY A 98 -1.76 2.10 -3.23
C GLY A 98 -1.18 3.20 -2.35
N ILE A 99 -2.01 4.11 -1.83
CA ILE A 99 -1.53 5.18 -0.95
C ILE A 99 -0.93 4.67 0.37
N PHE A 100 -1.20 3.42 0.76
CA PHE A 100 -0.61 2.82 1.94
C PHE A 100 0.71 2.09 1.64
N SER A 101 1.05 1.88 0.37
CA SER A 101 2.31 1.24 -0.02
C SER A 101 3.49 2.22 0.09
N PRO A 102 4.67 1.78 0.55
CA PRO A 102 5.88 2.61 0.52
C PRO A 102 6.24 3.08 -0.90
N LEU A 103 6.14 2.20 -1.90
CA LEU A 103 6.23 2.57 -3.32
C LEU A 103 4.82 2.82 -3.90
N LEU A 104 4.50 4.08 -4.19
CA LEU A 104 3.30 4.45 -4.94
C LEU A 104 3.70 4.89 -6.37
N ARG A 105 3.45 4.04 -7.37
CA ARG A 105 3.81 4.29 -8.77
C ARG A 105 2.69 3.89 -9.74
N ASN A 106 2.22 4.83 -10.56
CA ASN A 106 1.37 4.51 -11.71
C ASN A 106 2.27 4.28 -12.94
N HIS A 107 2.23 3.07 -13.49
CA HIS A 107 3.07 2.65 -14.61
C HIS A 107 2.28 1.71 -15.52
N SER A 108 2.47 1.83 -16.83
CA SER A 108 1.75 1.03 -17.85
C SER A 108 2.65 0.65 -19.01
N ALA A 109 2.31 -0.47 -19.65
CA ALA A 109 2.96 -1.00 -20.82
C ALA A 109 2.69 -0.13 -22.07
N ALA A 110 3.60 -0.16 -23.03
CA ALA A 110 3.37 0.49 -24.32
C ALA A 110 2.12 -0.09 -25.02
N GLY A 111 1.30 0.79 -25.60
CA GLY A 111 0.10 0.40 -26.36
C GLY A 111 -1.17 0.18 -25.53
N THR A 112 -1.11 0.30 -24.20
CA THR A 112 -2.30 0.27 -23.35
C THR A 112 -2.99 1.63 -23.28
N ARG A 113 -4.22 1.66 -22.76
CA ARG A 113 -4.96 2.87 -22.46
C ARG A 113 -4.16 3.74 -21.49
N LYS A 114 -3.89 4.98 -21.89
CA LYS A 114 -3.29 6.01 -21.02
C LYS A 114 -4.07 6.15 -19.72
N GLN A 115 -3.37 6.00 -18.60
CA GLN A 115 -3.96 5.85 -17.28
C GLN A 115 -3.43 6.84 -16.24
N GLU A 116 -2.77 7.92 -16.66
CA GLU A 116 -2.42 9.00 -15.76
C GLU A 116 -3.70 9.64 -15.18
N PRO A 117 -3.74 10.06 -13.90
CA PRO A 117 -4.96 10.59 -13.28
C PRO A 117 -5.69 11.68 -14.08
N TYR A 118 -4.94 12.58 -14.73
CA TYR A 118 -5.49 13.67 -15.52
C TYR A 118 -6.17 13.23 -16.84
N ARG A 119 -6.05 11.95 -17.23
CA ARG A 119 -6.72 11.36 -18.41
C ARG A 119 -8.17 10.99 -18.14
N PHE A 120 -8.56 10.93 -16.87
CA PHE A 120 -9.88 10.52 -16.41
C PHE A 120 -10.77 11.73 -16.10
N LYS A 121 -12.08 11.50 -15.96
CA LYS A 121 -13.07 12.54 -15.67
C LYS A 121 -12.98 12.98 -14.22
N ASN A 122 -12.92 12.05 -13.28
CA ASN A 122 -12.94 12.35 -11.84
C ASN A 122 -11.58 12.79 -11.27
N LYS A 123 -11.00 13.87 -11.84
CA LYS A 123 -9.69 14.40 -11.43
C LYS A 123 -9.65 14.84 -9.97
N ALA A 124 -10.77 15.35 -9.44
CA ALA A 124 -10.89 15.77 -8.06
C ALA A 124 -10.67 14.58 -7.09
N ALA A 125 -11.32 13.44 -7.35
CA ALA A 125 -11.10 12.24 -6.53
C ALA A 125 -9.65 11.76 -6.56
N PHE A 126 -9.00 11.72 -7.73
CA PHE A 126 -7.58 11.37 -7.80
C PHE A 126 -6.69 12.35 -7.03
N ALA A 127 -6.96 13.66 -7.17
CA ALA A 127 -6.21 14.68 -6.46
C ALA A 127 -6.37 14.54 -4.93
N GLY A 128 -7.58 14.30 -4.43
CA GLY A 128 -7.81 14.07 -3.01
C GLY A 128 -7.19 12.77 -2.48
N ILE A 129 -7.27 11.66 -3.22
CA ILE A 129 -6.61 10.42 -2.79
C ILE A 129 -5.08 10.63 -2.69
N LEU A 130 -4.49 11.32 -3.66
CA LEU A 130 -3.07 11.69 -3.61
C LEU A 130 -2.80 12.67 -2.47
N GLN A 131 -3.65 13.67 -2.24
CA GLN A 131 -3.48 14.59 -1.11
C GLN A 131 -3.52 13.82 0.22
N LEU A 132 -4.44 12.87 0.39
CA LEU A 132 -4.49 11.98 1.54
C LEU A 132 -3.18 11.20 1.73
N ARG A 133 -2.55 10.72 0.65
CA ARG A 133 -1.20 10.11 0.74
C ARG A 133 -0.20 11.04 1.40
N TYR A 134 -0.18 12.31 0.99
CA TYR A 134 0.75 13.32 1.51
C TYR A 134 0.42 13.71 2.94
N LEU A 135 -0.86 13.78 3.28
CA LEU A 135 -1.33 13.96 4.65
C LEU A 135 -0.86 12.81 5.56
N LEU A 136 -0.85 11.58 5.06
CA LEU A 136 -0.41 10.38 5.78
C LEU A 136 1.11 10.11 5.72
N LEU A 137 1.90 10.89 4.97
CA LEU A 137 3.34 10.68 4.84
C LEU A 137 4.08 10.64 6.19
N PRO A 138 3.81 11.51 7.18
CA PRO A 138 4.47 11.44 8.48
C PRO A 138 4.26 10.09 9.17
N TYR A 139 3.03 9.56 9.12
CA TYR A 139 2.72 8.25 9.66
C TYR A 139 3.44 7.13 8.90
N ILE A 140 3.26 7.10 7.58
CA ILE A 140 3.82 6.04 6.72
C ILE A 140 5.34 5.99 6.85
N TYR A 141 6.00 7.14 6.86
CA TYR A 141 7.44 7.22 7.05
C TYR A 141 7.88 6.79 8.46
N SER A 142 7.15 7.23 9.50
CA SER A 142 7.42 6.84 10.89
C SER A 142 7.34 5.32 11.07
N GLU A 143 6.27 4.69 10.60
CA GLU A 143 6.08 3.24 10.72
C GLU A 143 7.08 2.47 9.84
N TYR A 144 7.38 2.96 8.64
CA TYR A 144 8.43 2.36 7.79
C TYR A 144 9.79 2.37 8.50
N MET A 145 10.19 3.50 9.08
CA MET A 145 11.46 3.62 9.79
C MET A 145 11.49 2.80 11.07
N LYS A 146 10.39 2.73 11.84
CA LYS A 146 10.28 1.84 13.01
C LYS A 146 10.50 0.38 12.60
N ALA A 147 9.82 -0.07 11.55
CA ALA A 147 9.95 -1.43 11.04
C ALA A 147 11.39 -1.71 10.59
N ALA A 148 11.96 -0.83 9.76
CA ALA A 148 13.31 -1.00 9.23
C ALA A 148 14.41 -0.98 10.31
N LEU A 149 14.26 -0.17 11.37
CA LEU A 149 15.26 -0.04 12.43
C LEU A 149 15.15 -1.10 13.54
N ARG A 150 14.05 -1.85 13.58
CA ARG A 150 13.76 -2.84 14.62
C ARG A 150 13.55 -4.25 14.06
N ASP A 151 13.94 -4.49 12.81
CA ASP A 151 13.74 -5.75 12.10
C ASP A 151 12.27 -6.22 12.13
N GLY A 152 11.34 -5.26 12.06
CA GLY A 152 9.90 -5.47 12.11
C GLY A 152 9.23 -5.44 10.74
N MET A 153 7.92 -5.61 10.74
CA MET A 153 7.08 -5.55 9.53
C MET A 153 6.38 -4.20 9.46
N TYR A 154 6.38 -3.56 8.28
CA TYR A 154 5.57 -2.38 8.02
C TYR A 154 4.12 -2.76 7.72
N CYS A 155 3.91 -3.79 6.90
CA CYS A 155 2.61 -4.38 6.61
C CYS A 155 2.51 -5.76 7.27
N MET A 156 1.51 -5.98 8.12
CA MET A 156 1.32 -7.22 8.89
C MET A 156 -0.04 -7.87 8.59
N PRO A 157 -0.12 -9.20 8.47
CA PRO A 157 -1.40 -9.89 8.43
C PRO A 157 -2.09 -9.78 9.79
N LEU A 158 -3.43 -9.80 9.80
CA LEU A 158 -4.21 -9.79 11.04
C LEU A 158 -3.84 -10.96 11.96
N ALA A 159 -3.45 -12.10 11.40
CA ALA A 159 -2.93 -13.26 12.12
C ALA A 159 -1.76 -12.94 13.07
N PHE A 160 -0.92 -11.97 12.71
CA PHE A 160 0.25 -11.58 13.51
C PHE A 160 -0.09 -10.47 14.50
N ALA A 161 -0.95 -9.53 14.10
CA ALA A 161 -1.39 -8.44 14.96
C ALA A 161 -2.34 -8.90 16.08
N PHE A 162 -3.12 -9.95 15.82
CA PHE A 162 -4.15 -10.48 16.73
C PHE A 162 -4.04 -12.02 16.85
N PRO A 163 -2.92 -12.56 17.38
CA PRO A 163 -2.63 -14.00 17.32
C PRO A 163 -3.60 -14.88 18.14
N ASN A 164 -4.25 -14.28 19.13
CA ASN A 164 -5.21 -14.98 20.00
C ASN A 164 -6.63 -15.00 19.43
N ASP A 165 -6.88 -14.27 18.34
CA ASP A 165 -8.17 -14.28 17.65
C ASP A 165 -8.15 -15.37 16.56
N ALA A 166 -9.08 -16.32 16.64
CA ALA A 166 -9.17 -17.43 15.70
C ALA A 166 -9.65 -17.01 14.31
N PHE A 167 -10.50 -15.98 14.22
CA PHE A 167 -11.04 -15.48 12.97
C PHE A 167 -10.03 -14.57 12.27
N ALA A 168 -9.38 -13.67 13.01
CA ALA A 168 -8.34 -12.78 12.49
C ALA A 168 -7.21 -13.54 11.77
N ARG A 169 -6.92 -14.78 12.19
CA ARG A 169 -5.92 -15.66 11.56
C ARG A 169 -6.30 -16.14 10.15
N GLN A 170 -7.57 -16.04 9.76
CA GLN A 170 -8.09 -16.49 8.46
C GLN A 170 -8.40 -15.32 7.52
N VAL A 171 -8.28 -14.08 7.99
CA VAL A 171 -8.53 -12.89 7.16
C VAL A 171 -7.32 -12.64 6.26
N GLU A 172 -7.54 -12.68 4.95
CA GLU A 172 -6.49 -12.47 3.94
C GLU A 172 -6.69 -11.19 3.12
N ASP A 173 -7.88 -10.58 3.17
CA ASP A 173 -8.23 -9.40 2.40
C ASP A 173 -8.26 -8.10 3.23
N GLU A 174 -7.59 -8.13 4.38
CA GLU A 174 -7.32 -7.00 5.28
C GLU A 174 -5.90 -7.12 5.83
N VAL A 175 -5.23 -5.98 6.02
CA VAL A 175 -3.87 -5.95 6.61
C VAL A 175 -3.72 -4.78 7.55
N MET A 176 -2.82 -4.95 8.52
CA MET A 176 -2.34 -3.87 9.37
C MET A 176 -1.19 -3.15 8.67
N ILE A 177 -1.24 -1.82 8.66
CA ILE A 177 -0.15 -0.92 8.29
C ILE A 177 0.36 -0.30 9.58
N GLY A 178 1.63 -0.57 9.89
CA GLY A 178 2.26 -0.22 11.15
C GLY A 178 1.50 -0.76 12.35
N GLU A 179 1.62 -0.05 13.47
CA GLU A 179 1.00 -0.47 14.75
C GLU A 179 -0.48 -0.08 14.86
N SER A 180 -0.99 0.82 14.01
CA SER A 180 -2.20 1.60 14.29
C SER A 180 -3.33 1.45 13.26
N LEU A 181 -3.04 1.12 12.00
CA LEU A 181 -3.98 1.31 10.90
C LEU A 181 -4.34 -0.02 10.24
N LEU A 182 -5.63 -0.35 10.15
CA LEU A 182 -6.13 -1.47 9.36
C LEU A 182 -6.69 -0.96 8.03
N ILE A 183 -6.28 -1.58 6.92
CA ILE A 183 -6.84 -1.32 5.59
C ILE A 183 -7.63 -2.52 5.09
N ALA A 184 -8.75 -2.23 4.42
CA ALA A 184 -9.63 -3.20 3.79
C ALA A 184 -10.12 -2.63 2.45
N PRO A 185 -9.33 -2.75 1.36
CA PRO A 185 -9.65 -2.08 0.10
C PRO A 185 -10.82 -2.76 -0.64
N VAL A 186 -11.67 -2.02 -1.33
CA VAL A 186 -12.67 -2.63 -2.24
C VAL A 186 -11.94 -3.12 -3.50
N TYR A 187 -12.02 -4.42 -3.77
CA TYR A 187 -11.35 -5.08 -4.90
C TYR A 187 -12.34 -5.74 -5.88
N GLU A 188 -13.65 -5.51 -5.74
CA GLU A 188 -14.68 -6.03 -6.63
C GLU A 188 -15.28 -4.93 -7.52
N GLN A 189 -15.47 -5.22 -8.80
CA GLN A 189 -16.02 -4.26 -9.75
C GLN A 189 -17.47 -3.91 -9.42
N ASN A 190 -17.82 -2.63 -9.50
CA ASN A 190 -19.16 -2.09 -9.20
C ASN A 190 -19.63 -2.25 -7.74
N ALA A 191 -18.79 -2.78 -6.84
CA ALA A 191 -19.11 -2.87 -5.43
C ALA A 191 -19.17 -1.46 -4.80
N ARG A 192 -20.21 -1.24 -3.98
CA ARG A 192 -20.45 0.01 -3.23
C ARG A 192 -19.97 -0.06 -1.79
N GLY A 193 -19.08 -0.99 -1.50
CA GLY A 193 -18.65 -1.34 -0.16
C GLY A 193 -18.13 -2.76 -0.12
N ARG A 194 -17.80 -3.22 1.08
CA ARG A 194 -17.37 -4.61 1.32
C ARG A 194 -17.62 -5.02 2.77
N TYR A 195 -17.57 -6.32 3.02
CA TYR A 195 -17.48 -6.83 4.38
C TYR A 195 -16.07 -6.65 4.93
N VAL A 196 -16.00 -6.39 6.24
CA VAL A 196 -14.77 -6.34 7.03
C VAL A 196 -14.96 -7.08 8.36
N TYR A 197 -13.87 -7.56 8.94
CA TYR A 197 -13.81 -8.10 10.30
C TYR A 197 -12.87 -7.25 11.16
N LEU A 198 -13.42 -6.59 12.18
CA LEU A 198 -12.62 -5.82 13.13
C LEU A 198 -12.30 -6.69 14.36
N PRO A 199 -11.03 -7.07 14.63
CA PRO A 199 -10.68 -7.91 15.78
C PRO A 199 -10.89 -7.23 17.15
N GLU A 200 -11.01 -5.91 17.16
CA GLU A 200 -11.27 -5.08 18.33
C GLU A 200 -12.10 -3.85 17.94
N GLU A 201 -12.47 -3.02 18.93
CA GLU A 201 -13.05 -1.71 18.66
C GLU A 201 -12.06 -0.83 17.88
N MET A 202 -12.50 -0.24 16.78
CA MET A 202 -11.67 0.64 15.95
C MET A 202 -12.44 1.90 15.52
N LEU A 203 -11.69 2.97 15.30
CA LEU A 203 -12.22 4.20 14.71
C LEU A 203 -12.17 4.07 13.19
N GLN A 204 -13.32 3.92 12.54
CA GLN A 204 -13.43 4.09 11.10
C GLN A 204 -13.13 5.55 10.75
N VAL A 205 -12.23 5.76 9.80
CA VAL A 205 -11.96 7.05 9.15
C VAL A 205 -12.40 6.93 7.70
N ARG A 206 -13.35 7.77 7.30
CA ARG A 206 -13.84 7.89 5.92
C ARG A 206 -13.39 9.23 5.37
N VAL A 207 -12.70 9.22 4.24
CA VAL A 207 -12.23 10.43 3.57
C VAL A 207 -12.94 10.56 2.23
N LYS A 208 -13.67 11.67 2.03
CA LYS A 208 -14.30 12.00 0.75
C LYS A 208 -13.32 12.79 -0.12
N CYS A 209 -12.61 12.09 -1.00
CA CYS A 209 -11.48 12.65 -1.75
C CYS A 209 -11.90 13.66 -2.83
N SER A 210 -13.15 13.63 -3.29
CA SER A 210 -13.68 14.63 -4.22
C SER A 210 -14.06 15.96 -3.54
N GLU A 211 -14.14 16.01 -2.21
CA GLU A 211 -14.66 17.14 -1.43
C GLU A 211 -13.61 17.67 -0.42
N ASN A 212 -12.46 18.13 -0.92
CA ASN A 212 -11.36 18.67 -0.09
C ASN A 212 -10.96 17.72 1.06
N ASP A 213 -10.95 16.42 0.81
CA ASP A 213 -10.61 15.37 1.78
C ASP A 213 -11.39 15.45 3.09
N ARG A 214 -12.69 15.77 3.02
CA ARG A 214 -13.57 15.79 4.20
C ARG A 214 -13.47 14.44 4.93
N MET A 215 -13.05 14.50 6.20
CA MET A 215 -12.91 13.31 7.05
C MET A 215 -14.09 13.17 8.00
N GLU A 216 -14.72 12.01 7.97
CA GLU A 216 -15.75 11.60 8.91
C GLU A 216 -15.24 10.41 9.72
N THR A 217 -15.54 10.39 11.02
CA THR A 217 -15.08 9.32 11.91
C THR A 217 -16.24 8.68 12.65
N THR A 218 -16.15 7.37 12.86
CA THR A 218 -17.18 6.59 13.57
C THR A 218 -16.51 5.45 14.31
N VAL A 219 -16.82 5.28 15.59
CA VAL A 219 -16.33 4.13 16.36
C VAL A 219 -17.19 2.92 16.02
N LEU A 220 -16.54 1.83 15.61
CA LEU A 220 -17.18 0.54 15.34
C LEU A 220 -16.71 -0.49 16.38
N PRO A 221 -17.64 -1.31 16.93
CA PRO A 221 -17.27 -2.40 17.83
C PRO A 221 -16.55 -3.53 17.07
N ALA A 222 -15.89 -4.42 17.81
CA ALA A 222 -15.33 -5.65 17.25
C ALA A 222 -16.41 -6.50 16.55
N GLY A 223 -16.03 -7.22 15.49
CA GLY A 223 -16.89 -8.13 14.74
C GLY A 223 -17.01 -7.80 13.27
N HIS A 224 -18.03 -8.39 12.63
CA HIS A 224 -18.28 -8.24 11.20
C HIS A 224 -19.13 -7.01 10.89
N HIS A 225 -18.71 -6.27 9.87
CA HIS A 225 -19.43 -5.08 9.39
C HIS A 225 -19.48 -5.07 7.87
N TYR A 226 -20.59 -4.61 7.30
CA TYR A 226 -20.60 -4.15 5.92
C TYR A 226 -20.31 -2.66 5.90
N ILE A 227 -19.28 -2.26 5.17
CA ILE A 227 -18.81 -0.88 5.10
C ILE A 227 -19.10 -0.36 3.69
N PRO A 228 -20.05 0.59 3.54
CA PRO A 228 -20.22 1.29 2.28
C PRO A 228 -18.95 2.06 1.93
N VAL A 229 -18.51 2.05 0.68
CA VAL A 229 -17.35 2.80 0.20
C VAL A 229 -17.62 3.22 -1.24
N GLU A 230 -17.87 4.51 -1.46
CA GLU A 230 -18.03 5.05 -2.81
C GLU A 230 -16.69 5.09 -3.56
N LEU A 231 -16.71 5.33 -4.87
CA LEU A 231 -15.49 5.31 -5.70
C LEU A 231 -14.49 6.43 -5.38
N ASP A 232 -14.98 7.55 -4.84
CA ASP A 232 -14.20 8.72 -4.45
C ASP A 232 -13.94 8.76 -2.94
N GLU A 233 -14.05 7.62 -2.26
CA GLU A 233 -13.81 7.48 -0.84
C GLU A 233 -12.65 6.53 -0.54
N VAL A 234 -11.85 6.91 0.44
CA VAL A 234 -10.88 6.02 1.08
C VAL A 234 -11.34 5.79 2.52
N VAL A 235 -11.46 4.52 2.90
CA VAL A 235 -11.85 4.12 4.25
C VAL A 235 -10.76 3.23 4.85
N PHE A 236 -10.37 3.53 6.07
CA PHE A 236 -9.43 2.75 6.88
C PHE A 236 -9.83 2.84 8.36
N PHE A 237 -9.24 2.01 9.20
CA PHE A 237 -9.60 1.90 10.61
C PHE A 237 -8.38 2.15 11.48
N VAL A 238 -8.55 2.94 12.54
CA VAL A 238 -7.50 3.22 13.53
C VAL A 238 -7.81 2.46 14.80
N ARG A 239 -6.83 1.70 15.29
CA ARG A 239 -6.95 0.93 16.52
C ARG A 239 -7.21 1.82 17.74
N LYS A 240 -7.98 1.30 18.69
CA LYS A 240 -8.19 1.96 19.99
C LYS A 240 -6.84 2.25 20.67
N GLY A 241 -6.72 3.43 21.26
CA GLY A 241 -5.53 3.85 22.00
C GLY A 241 -4.30 4.20 21.14
N HIS A 242 -4.44 4.23 19.81
CA HIS A 242 -3.38 4.62 18.89
C HIS A 242 -3.63 6.02 18.31
N ILE A 243 -2.56 6.67 17.86
CA ILE A 243 -2.60 8.01 17.27
C ILE A 243 -2.06 7.93 15.84
N LEU A 244 -2.74 8.63 14.92
CA LEU A 244 -2.35 8.75 13.52
C LEU A 244 -1.89 10.21 13.24
N PRO A 245 -0.57 10.46 13.12
CA PRO A 245 -0.08 11.79 12.77
C PRO A 245 -0.42 12.12 11.31
N ILE A 246 -1.11 13.24 11.12
CA ILE A 246 -1.52 13.77 9.82
C ILE A 246 -0.85 15.13 9.61
N ALA A 247 -0.21 15.33 8.45
CA ALA A 247 0.36 16.61 8.06
C ALA A 247 -0.75 17.65 7.80
N LYS A 248 -0.40 18.95 7.74
CA LYS A 248 -1.34 20.01 7.33
C LYS A 248 -1.47 20.19 5.81
N GLY A 249 -0.90 19.27 5.02
CA GLY A 249 -0.67 19.41 3.58
C GLY A 249 0.74 19.94 3.29
N GLY A 250 1.29 19.60 2.12
CA GLY A 250 2.54 20.21 1.65
C GLY A 250 2.23 21.44 0.80
N ASP A 251 3.00 22.52 0.99
CA ASP A 251 3.03 23.61 0.01
C ASP A 251 3.70 23.07 -1.26
N SER A 252 2.95 23.05 -2.37
CA SER A 252 3.48 22.70 -3.71
C SER A 252 4.27 23.85 -4.30
#